data_AF-A0A803NTR1-F1
#
_entry.id   AF-A0A803NTR1-F1
#
_cell.length_a   1.000
_cell.length_b   1.000
_cell.length_c   1.000
_cell.angle_alpha   90.00
_cell.angle_beta   90.00
_cell.angle_gamma   90.00
#
_symmetry.space_group_name_H-M   'P 1'
#
loop_
_entity.id
_entity.type
_entity.pdbx_description
1 polymer ?
#
loop_
_entity_poly.entity_id
_entity_poly.type
_entity_poly.pdbx_seq_one_letter_code
_entity_poly.pdbx_strand_id
1 'polypeptide(L)'
;MSFSATKFAQPVPLHASTPRSNDTPSLFKTCSFLGSTQKLRFNPLPTKSHQSASYRRSAVVAVSDVVKEKKRQTSTNLLITKEEGLELYEDMILGRSFEDMCAQMYYRGKMFGFVHLYNGQEAVSTGFIKLLKKEDSVVSTYRDHVHALSKGVPARAVMSELFGKTTGCCRGQGGSMHMFSKEHNLLGGFAFIGEGIPVATGAAFSSKYRREVLKEPALIT
;
A
#
# COMPACT_ATOMS: atom_id res chain seq x y z
N MET A 1 -38.66 47.36 3.07
CA MET A 1 -38.46 47.79 4.47
C MET A 1 -37.13 47.24 4.93
N SER A 2 -36.23 48.14 5.33
CA SER A 2 -34.84 47.91 5.73
C SER A 2 -34.74 48.04 7.25
N PHE A 3 -34.13 47.08 7.93
CA PHE A 3 -33.52 47.23 9.26
C PHE A 3 -32.41 46.16 9.37
N SER A 4 -31.14 46.50 9.12
CA SER A 4 -30.16 47.16 9.99
C SER A 4 -29.51 46.22 11.01
N ALA A 5 -28.21 45.99 10.78
CA ALA A 5 -27.29 45.33 11.68
C ALA A 5 -27.01 46.20 12.92
N THR A 6 -26.94 45.59 14.10
CA THR A 6 -26.31 46.21 15.26
C THR A 6 -25.44 45.21 16.02
N LYS A 7 -24.20 45.64 16.21
CA LYS A 7 -23.10 45.08 17.01
C LYS A 7 -23.50 44.83 18.47
N PHE A 8 -22.93 43.79 19.11
CA PHE A 8 -21.95 43.90 20.20
C PHE A 8 -21.72 42.54 20.89
N ALA A 9 -20.48 42.05 20.88
CA ALA A 9 -19.82 41.38 22.02
C ALA A 9 -18.40 40.99 21.59
N GLN A 10 -17.40 41.71 22.10
CA GLN A 10 -15.99 41.32 22.02
C GLN A 10 -15.72 40.17 23.00
N PRO A 11 -14.84 39.21 22.69
CA PRO A 11 -14.30 38.31 23.71
C PRO A 11 -13.22 39.02 24.54
N VAL A 12 -13.41 38.99 25.85
CA VAL A 12 -12.48 39.46 26.88
C VAL A 12 -11.19 38.63 26.84
N PRO A 13 -10.00 39.25 26.98
CA PRO A 13 -8.73 38.53 27.00
C PRO A 13 -8.45 37.94 28.39
N LEU A 14 -8.15 36.64 28.45
CA LEU A 14 -7.60 36.02 29.66
C LEU A 14 -6.07 36.16 29.65
N HIS A 15 -5.60 37.16 30.39
CA HIS A 15 -4.20 37.30 30.79
C HIS A 15 -4.01 36.53 32.12
N ALA A 16 -3.15 35.51 32.13
CA ALA A 16 -2.58 34.96 33.36
C ALA A 16 -1.06 34.86 33.18
N SER A 17 -0.37 35.74 33.89
CA SER A 17 1.08 35.86 33.98
C SER A 17 1.61 35.08 35.19
N THR A 18 2.60 34.21 35.00
CA THR A 18 3.81 34.15 35.84
C THR A 18 4.88 33.28 35.16
N PRO A 19 6.18 33.62 35.32
CA PRO A 19 7.22 33.26 34.35
C PRO A 19 7.96 31.98 34.74
N ARG A 20 8.32 31.17 33.72
CA ARG A 20 9.38 30.15 33.86
C ARG A 20 10.66 30.66 33.21
N SER A 21 11.73 30.43 33.97
CA SER A 21 13.11 30.84 33.84
C SER A 21 13.77 30.66 32.47
N ASN A 22 14.65 31.63 32.18
CA ASN A 22 15.65 31.67 31.12
C ASN A 22 16.46 30.38 30.99
N ASP A 23 16.64 29.91 29.75
CA ASP A 23 17.82 29.15 29.35
C ASP A 23 18.35 29.69 28.00
N THR A 24 19.53 30.31 28.08
CA THR A 24 20.37 30.75 26.95
C THR A 24 21.18 29.58 26.36
N PRO A 25 21.59 29.64 25.08
CA PRO A 25 22.29 28.54 24.42
C PRO A 25 23.80 28.59 24.72
N SER A 26 24.39 27.46 25.13
CA SER A 26 25.85 27.25 25.15
C SER A 26 26.16 25.92 24.43
N LEU A 27 26.76 25.98 23.25
CA LEU A 27 28.21 25.85 22.96
C LEU A 27 28.87 24.56 23.49
N PHE A 28 29.26 23.71 22.54
CA PHE A 28 30.33 22.70 22.54
C PHE A 28 30.62 21.93 23.84
N LYS A 29 30.26 20.64 23.86
CA LYS A 29 30.97 19.63 24.67
C LYS A 29 31.60 18.57 23.76
N THR A 30 32.93 18.60 23.77
CA THR A 30 33.88 17.63 23.23
C THR A 30 33.73 16.26 23.92
N CYS A 31 33.68 15.18 23.13
CA CYS A 31 33.80 13.81 23.62
C CYS A 31 35.24 13.53 24.07
N SER A 32 35.43 13.14 25.33
CA SER A 32 36.66 12.56 25.85
C SER A 32 36.64 11.04 25.63
N PHE A 33 37.32 10.58 24.58
CA PHE A 33 37.58 9.15 24.33
C PHE A 33 38.83 8.73 25.11
N LEU A 34 38.64 8.00 26.21
CA LEU A 34 39.73 7.42 27.00
C LEU A 34 40.14 6.07 26.41
N GLY A 35 41.42 5.96 26.05
CA GLY A 35 42.01 4.77 25.45
C GLY A 35 42.13 3.57 26.40
N SER A 36 41.99 2.38 25.83
CA SER A 36 42.45 1.12 26.40
C SER A 36 43.28 0.38 25.35
N THR A 37 44.57 0.20 25.65
CA THR A 37 45.55 -0.50 24.82
C THR A 37 45.56 -1.98 25.17
N GLN A 38 45.00 -2.84 24.31
CA GLN A 38 45.34 -4.26 24.31
C GLN A 38 46.24 -4.59 23.12
N LYS A 39 47.49 -4.94 23.44
CA LYS A 39 48.53 -5.40 22.52
C LYS A 39 48.17 -6.81 22.03
N LEU A 40 47.91 -6.97 20.74
CA LEU A 40 47.96 -8.28 20.08
C LEU A 40 49.30 -8.43 19.36
N ARG A 41 50.09 -9.40 19.84
CA ARG A 41 51.38 -9.83 19.28
C ARG A 41 51.16 -10.55 17.96
N PHE A 42 51.86 -10.11 16.92
CA PHE A 42 52.07 -10.87 15.68
C PHE A 42 53.36 -11.69 15.81
N ASN A 43 53.28 -13.01 15.62
CA ASN A 43 54.44 -13.87 15.38
C ASN A 43 54.55 -14.15 13.88
N PRO A 44 55.73 -14.02 13.25
CA PRO A 44 55.94 -14.47 11.88
C PRO A 44 56.41 -15.94 11.85
N LEU A 45 55.89 -16.72 10.89
CA LEU A 45 56.40 -18.05 10.53
C LEU A 45 56.70 -18.12 9.02
N PRO A 46 57.53 -19.10 8.59
CA PRO A 46 58.65 -18.84 7.70
C PRO A 46 58.34 -19.03 6.21
N THR A 47 59.17 -18.37 5.41
CA THR A 47 59.34 -18.54 3.96
C THR A 47 59.68 -19.97 3.57
N LYS A 48 58.88 -20.58 2.68
CA LYS A 48 59.29 -21.70 1.85
C LYS A 48 59.10 -21.36 0.38
N SER A 49 60.13 -21.70 -0.38
CA SER A 49 60.37 -21.50 -1.81
C SER A 49 59.24 -22.05 -2.69
N HIS A 50 58.76 -21.22 -3.62
CA HIS A 50 57.94 -21.67 -4.74
C HIS A 50 58.84 -22.37 -5.77
N GLN A 51 58.71 -23.69 -5.88
CA GLN A 51 59.09 -24.44 -7.08
C GLN A 51 57.91 -24.44 -8.06
N SER A 52 58.23 -24.32 -9.34
CA SER A 52 57.29 -24.31 -10.47
C SER A 52 56.47 -25.60 -10.54
N ALA A 53 55.14 -25.47 -10.55
CA ALA A 53 54.23 -26.57 -10.88
C ALA A 53 53.26 -26.13 -11.98
N SER A 54 53.34 -26.89 -13.07
CA SER A 54 52.52 -26.87 -14.29
C SER A 54 51.12 -26.27 -14.14
N TYR A 55 50.83 -25.24 -14.95
CA TYR A 55 49.51 -24.67 -15.17
C TYR A 55 48.57 -25.75 -15.72
N ARG A 56 47.79 -26.43 -14.86
CA ARG A 56 46.63 -27.20 -15.32
C ARG A 56 45.62 -26.21 -15.89
N ARG A 57 45.48 -26.17 -17.21
CA ARG A 57 44.33 -25.56 -17.88
C ARG A 57 43.07 -26.22 -17.32
N SER A 58 42.34 -25.51 -16.46
CA SER A 58 40.95 -25.82 -16.17
C SER A 58 40.16 -25.57 -17.46
N ALA A 59 39.54 -26.62 -17.99
CA ALA A 59 38.60 -26.45 -19.10
C ALA A 59 37.48 -25.52 -18.62
N VAL A 60 37.27 -24.42 -19.33
CA VAL A 60 36.10 -23.56 -19.17
C VAL A 60 34.91 -24.40 -19.65
N VAL A 61 34.17 -24.96 -18.70
CA VAL A 61 32.90 -25.64 -18.99
C VAL A 61 31.85 -24.54 -19.17
N ALA A 62 31.13 -24.56 -20.29
CA ALA A 62 30.07 -23.59 -20.53
C ALA A 62 29.01 -23.72 -19.44
N VAL A 63 28.48 -22.58 -18.94
CA VAL A 63 27.44 -22.55 -17.88
C VAL A 63 26.22 -23.41 -18.23
N SER A 64 25.98 -23.63 -19.52
CA SER A 64 24.95 -24.51 -20.07
C SER A 64 25.12 -25.99 -19.67
N ASP A 65 26.33 -26.47 -19.41
CA ASP A 65 26.58 -27.90 -19.22
C ASP A 65 26.31 -28.37 -17.78
N VAL A 66 26.12 -27.43 -16.84
CA VAL A 66 25.82 -27.72 -15.42
C VAL A 66 24.31 -27.88 -15.18
N VAL A 67 23.46 -27.36 -16.07
CA VAL A 67 22.00 -27.50 -15.98
C VAL A 67 21.55 -28.68 -16.84
N LYS A 68 21.85 -29.90 -16.39
CA LYS A 68 21.09 -31.08 -16.83
C LYS A 68 19.65 -30.89 -16.34
N GLU A 69 18.76 -30.47 -17.23
CA GLU A 69 17.32 -30.42 -16.97
C GLU A 69 16.82 -31.83 -16.65
N LYS A 70 16.77 -32.15 -15.36
CA LYS A 70 16.04 -33.31 -14.87
C LYS A 70 14.57 -32.99 -15.02
N LYS A 71 13.95 -33.45 -16.11
CA LYS A 71 12.51 -33.32 -16.40
C LYS A 71 11.73 -33.92 -15.23
N ARG A 72 11.42 -33.10 -14.24
CA ARG A 72 10.67 -33.48 -13.06
C ARG A 72 9.24 -33.72 -13.55
N GLN A 73 8.81 -34.97 -13.57
CA GLN A 73 7.39 -35.30 -13.71
C GLN A 73 6.68 -34.76 -12.47
N THR A 74 6.28 -33.50 -12.54
CA THR A 74 5.47 -32.86 -11.51
C THR A 74 4.03 -33.25 -11.81
N SER A 75 3.44 -34.06 -10.95
CA SER A 75 2.00 -34.32 -10.94
C SER A 75 1.26 -32.98 -10.83
N THR A 76 0.59 -32.53 -11.88
CA THR A 76 -0.07 -31.23 -11.94
C THR A 76 -1.45 -31.28 -11.27
N ASN A 77 -1.48 -31.33 -9.94
CA ASN A 77 -2.64 -30.85 -9.18
C ASN A 77 -2.48 -29.34 -8.98
N LEU A 78 -2.55 -28.57 -10.07
CA LEU A 78 -2.56 -27.12 -10.00
C LEU A 78 -3.98 -26.67 -9.66
N LEU A 79 -4.11 -25.82 -8.64
CA LEU A 79 -5.40 -25.28 -8.18
C LEU A 79 -5.97 -24.22 -9.15
N ILE A 80 -5.11 -23.62 -9.97
CA ILE A 80 -5.46 -22.60 -10.95
C ILE A 80 -4.75 -22.88 -12.28
N THR A 81 -5.35 -22.43 -13.36
CA THR A 81 -4.75 -22.44 -14.70
C THR A 81 -3.60 -21.44 -14.78
N LYS A 82 -2.78 -21.55 -15.82
CA LYS A 82 -1.67 -20.62 -16.05
C LYS A 82 -2.19 -19.22 -16.36
N GLU A 83 -3.29 -19.14 -17.10
CA GLU A 83 -3.97 -17.93 -17.52
C GLU A 83 -4.53 -17.18 -16.30
N GLU A 84 -5.27 -17.88 -15.42
CA GLU A 84 -5.74 -17.31 -14.14
C GLU A 84 -4.56 -16.87 -13.27
N GLY A 85 -3.49 -17.67 -13.20
CA GLY A 85 -2.28 -17.30 -12.46
C GLY A 85 -1.63 -16.02 -12.98
N LEU A 86 -1.63 -15.80 -14.30
CA LEU A 86 -1.12 -14.58 -14.91
C LEU A 86 -2.01 -13.38 -14.58
N GLU A 87 -3.33 -13.52 -14.69
CA GLU A 87 -4.28 -12.44 -14.36
C GLU A 87 -4.15 -12.00 -12.89
N LEU A 88 -4.06 -12.95 -11.96
CA LEU A 88 -3.86 -12.67 -10.54
C LEU A 88 -2.50 -11.98 -10.31
N TYR A 89 -1.45 -12.43 -11.00
CA TYR A 89 -0.13 -11.82 -10.88
C TYR A 89 -0.10 -10.38 -11.39
N GLU A 90 -0.67 -10.11 -12.57
CA GLU A 90 -0.74 -8.77 -13.14
C GLU A 90 -1.51 -7.81 -12.24
N ASP A 91 -2.63 -8.25 -11.65
CA ASP A 91 -3.43 -7.45 -10.73
C ASP A 91 -2.66 -7.12 -9.44
N MET A 92 -1.92 -8.09 -8.87
CA MET A 92 -1.06 -7.85 -7.71
C MET A 92 0.09 -6.89 -8.01
N ILE A 93 0.74 -7.04 -9.18
CA ILE A 93 1.84 -6.16 -9.59
C ILE A 93 1.35 -4.74 -9.87
N LEU A 94 0.15 -4.59 -10.44
CA LEU A 94 -0.51 -3.31 -10.59
C LEU A 94 -0.72 -2.66 -9.21
N GLY A 95 -1.30 -3.40 -8.26
CA GLY A 95 -1.50 -2.93 -6.89
C GLY A 95 -0.21 -2.49 -6.22
N ARG A 96 0.84 -3.32 -6.26
CA ARG A 96 2.16 -3.02 -5.71
C ARG A 96 2.76 -1.73 -6.30
N SER A 97 2.80 -1.66 -7.63
CA SER A 97 3.42 -0.54 -8.34
C SER A 97 2.65 0.76 -8.11
N PHE A 98 1.32 0.68 -8.03
CA PHE A 98 0.46 1.80 -7.71
C PHE A 98 0.76 2.34 -6.30
N GLU A 99 0.79 1.45 -5.31
CA GLU A 99 1.04 1.81 -3.92
C GLU A 99 2.45 2.38 -3.69
N ASP A 100 3.47 1.82 -4.36
CA ASP A 100 4.83 2.35 -4.31
C ASP A 100 4.89 3.79 -4.87
N MET A 101 4.14 4.07 -5.95
CA MET A 101 3.98 5.43 -6.47
C MET A 101 3.22 6.33 -5.50
N CYS A 102 2.18 5.81 -4.84
CA CYS A 102 1.45 6.54 -3.80
C CYS A 102 2.38 6.96 -2.65
N ALA A 103 3.21 6.03 -2.17
CA ALA A 103 4.22 6.30 -1.15
C ALA A 103 5.20 7.39 -1.60
N GLN A 104 5.73 7.29 -2.81
CA GLN A 104 6.64 8.31 -3.37
C GLN A 104 5.99 9.69 -3.42
N MET A 105 4.75 9.78 -3.90
CA MET A 105 4.03 11.07 -4.00
C MET A 105 3.64 11.62 -2.64
N TYR A 106 3.33 10.76 -1.67
CA TYR A 106 3.09 11.15 -0.29
C TYR A 106 4.33 11.79 0.34
N TYR A 107 5.50 11.16 0.22
CA TYR A 107 6.76 11.73 0.72
C TYR A 107 7.16 13.03 0.03
N ARG A 108 6.68 13.26 -1.20
CA ARG A 108 6.85 14.53 -1.92
C ARG A 108 5.82 15.59 -1.56
N GLY A 109 4.93 15.32 -0.60
CA GLY A 109 3.87 16.23 -0.17
C GLY A 109 2.84 16.54 -1.26
N LYS A 110 2.62 15.60 -2.19
CA LYS A 110 1.68 15.78 -3.31
C LYS A 110 0.31 15.14 -3.08
N MET A 111 0.20 14.25 -2.10
CA MET A 111 -1.04 13.58 -1.75
C MET A 111 -1.84 14.39 -0.73
N PHE A 112 -3.16 14.33 -0.86
CA PHE A 112 -4.07 15.01 0.06
C PHE A 112 -4.43 14.08 1.23
N GLY A 113 -4.19 14.56 2.46
CA GLY A 113 -4.46 13.81 3.69
C GLY A 113 -3.47 12.66 3.94
N PHE A 114 -3.83 11.78 4.88
CA PHE A 114 -3.03 10.60 5.22
C PHE A 114 -3.27 9.47 4.22
N VAL A 115 -2.18 8.87 3.74
CA VAL A 115 -2.23 7.76 2.78
C VAL A 115 -2.10 6.42 3.50
N HIS A 116 -3.01 5.50 3.21
CA HIS A 116 -3.10 4.19 3.85
C HIS A 116 -2.76 3.09 2.85
N LEU A 117 -1.47 2.79 2.74
CA LEU A 117 -0.96 1.88 1.71
C LEU A 117 -1.39 0.42 1.91
N TYR A 118 -1.64 -0.32 0.84
CA TYR A 118 -1.98 -1.75 0.87
C TYR A 118 -0.78 -2.69 0.62
N ASN A 119 0.46 -2.17 0.67
CA ASN A 119 1.67 -2.94 0.47
C ASN A 119 1.69 -4.24 1.30
N GLY A 120 1.84 -5.38 0.63
CA GLY A 120 2.00 -6.70 1.24
C GLY A 120 0.70 -7.48 1.42
N GLN A 121 -0.43 -6.90 1.02
CA GLN A 121 -1.76 -7.52 1.13
C GLN A 121 -2.45 -7.70 -0.24
N GLU A 122 -1.76 -7.43 -1.34
CA GLU A 122 -2.33 -7.41 -2.70
C GLU A 122 -3.00 -8.73 -3.07
N ALA A 123 -2.42 -9.86 -2.65
CA ALA A 123 -2.99 -11.17 -2.87
C ALA A 123 -4.40 -11.34 -2.25
N VAL A 124 -4.70 -10.62 -1.17
CA VAL A 124 -6.02 -10.67 -0.52
C VAL A 124 -7.06 -10.04 -1.43
N SER A 125 -6.86 -8.77 -1.83
CA SER A 125 -7.81 -8.06 -2.71
C SER A 125 -7.98 -8.77 -4.04
N THR A 126 -6.86 -9.11 -4.68
CA THR A 126 -6.88 -9.79 -5.98
C THR A 126 -7.59 -11.14 -5.90
N GLY A 127 -7.29 -11.96 -4.89
CA GLY A 127 -7.82 -13.31 -4.77
C GLY A 127 -9.35 -13.34 -4.66
N PHE A 128 -9.95 -12.59 -3.72
CA PHE A 128 -11.40 -12.64 -3.58
C PHE A 128 -12.10 -11.85 -4.69
N ILE A 129 -11.57 -10.70 -5.12
CA ILE A 129 -12.26 -9.85 -6.09
C ILE A 129 -12.33 -10.52 -7.47
N LYS A 130 -11.28 -11.20 -7.91
CA LYS A 130 -11.30 -11.90 -9.22
C LYS A 130 -12.23 -13.11 -9.23
N LEU A 131 -12.61 -13.63 -8.06
CA LEU A 131 -13.61 -14.69 -7.94
C LEU A 131 -15.05 -14.16 -7.96
N LEU A 132 -15.25 -12.88 -7.64
CA LEU A 132 -16.58 -12.26 -7.61
C LEU A 132 -17.12 -12.02 -9.02
N LYS A 133 -18.45 -12.02 -9.13
CA LYS A 133 -19.11 -11.53 -10.34
C LYS A 133 -19.02 -10.00 -10.42
N LYS A 134 -19.30 -9.44 -11.60
CA LYS A 134 -19.24 -7.99 -11.80
C LYS A 134 -20.29 -7.27 -10.95
N GLU A 135 -21.45 -7.89 -10.81
CA GLU A 135 -22.60 -7.40 -10.04
C GLU A 135 -22.38 -7.41 -8.53
N ASP A 136 -21.44 -8.24 -8.04
CA ASP A 136 -21.18 -8.38 -6.62
C ASP A 136 -20.55 -7.10 -6.06
N SER A 137 -21.15 -6.61 -4.97
CA SER A 137 -20.71 -5.41 -4.28
C SER A 137 -19.51 -5.69 -3.38
N VAL A 138 -18.53 -4.78 -3.40
CA VAL A 138 -17.34 -4.84 -2.54
C VAL A 138 -17.37 -3.68 -1.55
N VAL A 139 -17.24 -4.04 -0.28
CA VAL A 139 -16.97 -3.11 0.82
C VAL A 139 -15.56 -3.39 1.32
N SER A 140 -14.77 -2.33 1.51
CA SER A 140 -13.39 -2.43 1.98
C SER A 140 -13.20 -1.70 3.31
N THR A 141 -11.96 -1.71 3.79
CA THR A 141 -11.51 -0.92 4.94
C THR A 141 -10.95 0.43 4.47
N TYR A 142 -10.27 1.15 5.34
CA TYR A 142 -9.52 2.37 5.00
C TYR A 142 -8.30 2.13 4.08
N ARG A 143 -7.98 0.87 3.73
CA ARG A 143 -6.94 0.51 2.75
C ARG A 143 -7.58 -0.07 1.48
N ASP A 144 -8.23 0.80 0.72
CA ASP A 144 -9.14 0.41 -0.37
C ASP A 144 -8.58 0.66 -1.77
N HIS A 145 -7.36 1.18 -1.93
CA HIS A 145 -6.84 1.57 -3.25
C HIS A 145 -6.72 0.35 -4.16
N VAL A 146 -6.05 -0.70 -3.70
CA VAL A 146 -5.89 -1.94 -4.47
C VAL A 146 -7.23 -2.66 -4.61
N HIS A 147 -8.14 -2.56 -3.65
CA HIS A 147 -9.50 -3.09 -3.81
C HIS A 147 -10.25 -2.42 -4.96
N ALA A 148 -10.11 -1.09 -5.09
CA ALA A 148 -10.69 -0.34 -6.19
C ALA A 148 -10.08 -0.74 -7.53
N LEU A 149 -8.74 -0.87 -7.59
CA LEU A 149 -8.03 -1.34 -8.80
C LEU A 149 -8.49 -2.75 -9.20
N SER A 150 -8.52 -3.69 -8.26
CA SER A 150 -8.94 -5.08 -8.52
C SER A 150 -10.39 -5.18 -8.99
N LYS A 151 -11.30 -4.30 -8.51
CA LYS A 151 -12.69 -4.19 -9.01
C LYS A 151 -12.81 -3.47 -10.35
N GLY A 152 -11.70 -3.00 -10.92
CA GLY A 152 -11.64 -2.43 -12.25
C GLY A 152 -11.71 -0.90 -12.30
N VAL A 153 -11.74 -0.21 -11.14
CA VAL A 153 -11.71 1.25 -11.13
C VAL A 153 -10.40 1.71 -11.78
N PRO A 154 -10.44 2.59 -12.80
CA PRO A 154 -9.23 2.97 -13.52
C PRO A 154 -8.17 3.57 -12.59
N ALA A 155 -6.92 3.11 -12.69
CA ALA A 155 -5.81 3.58 -11.85
C ALA A 155 -5.65 5.12 -11.91
N ARG A 156 -5.91 5.73 -13.06
CA ARG A 156 -5.92 7.19 -13.21
C ARG A 156 -6.96 7.87 -12.33
N ALA A 157 -8.15 7.29 -12.20
CA ALA A 157 -9.22 7.82 -11.36
C ALA A 157 -8.88 7.67 -9.88
N VAL A 158 -8.38 6.50 -9.46
CA VAL A 158 -7.90 6.26 -8.08
C VAL A 158 -6.77 7.24 -7.73
N MET A 159 -5.77 7.38 -8.60
CA MET A 159 -4.68 8.33 -8.39
C MET A 159 -5.18 9.79 -8.37
N SER A 160 -6.12 10.15 -9.23
CA SER A 160 -6.73 11.49 -9.22
C SER A 160 -7.43 11.79 -7.90
N GLU A 161 -8.10 10.79 -7.32
CA GLU A 161 -8.76 10.91 -6.01
C GLU A 161 -7.73 11.19 -4.90
N LEU A 162 -6.61 10.46 -4.87
CA LEU A 162 -5.53 10.66 -3.90
C LEU A 162 -4.86 12.04 -4.00
N PHE A 163 -4.85 12.62 -5.19
CA PHE A 163 -4.38 13.98 -5.45
C PHE A 163 -5.45 15.05 -5.19
N GLY A 164 -6.66 14.68 -4.72
CA GLY A 164 -7.76 15.63 -4.47
C GLY A 164 -8.32 16.28 -5.75
N LYS A 165 -8.22 15.61 -6.90
CA LYS A 165 -8.67 16.15 -8.20
C LYS A 165 -10.14 15.80 -8.45
N THR A 166 -10.83 16.70 -9.16
CA THR A 166 -12.23 16.50 -9.59
C THR A 166 -12.42 15.30 -10.53
N THR A 167 -11.35 14.83 -11.18
CA THR A 167 -11.33 13.62 -12.02
C THR A 167 -11.16 12.33 -11.21
N GLY A 168 -11.12 12.41 -9.88
CA GLY A 168 -11.15 11.25 -8.99
C GLY A 168 -12.49 10.53 -9.01
N CYS A 169 -12.51 9.27 -8.58
CA CYS A 169 -13.73 8.46 -8.52
C CYS A 169 -14.82 9.05 -7.61
N CYS A 170 -14.42 9.84 -6.60
CA CYS A 170 -15.28 10.58 -5.67
C CYS A 170 -15.11 12.10 -5.84
N ARG A 171 -14.60 12.56 -6.99
CA ARG A 171 -14.31 13.98 -7.28
C ARG A 171 -13.31 14.63 -6.32
N GLY A 172 -12.38 13.85 -5.77
CA GLY A 172 -11.32 14.33 -4.89
C GLY A 172 -11.78 14.59 -3.44
N GLN A 173 -12.99 14.17 -3.07
CA GLN A 173 -13.56 14.36 -1.73
C GLN A 173 -13.35 13.15 -0.81
N GLY A 174 -13.12 11.97 -1.38
CA GLY A 174 -12.93 10.73 -0.63
C GLY A 174 -11.50 10.56 -0.14
N GLY A 175 -10.52 11.08 -0.90
CA GLY A 175 -9.11 10.97 -0.55
C GLY A 175 -8.65 9.52 -0.42
N SER A 176 -7.73 9.25 0.51
CA SER A 176 -7.13 7.91 0.65
C SER A 176 -7.99 6.86 1.33
N MET A 177 -9.08 7.20 2.01
CA MET A 177 -9.82 6.23 2.83
C MET A 177 -11.23 5.94 2.31
N HIS A 178 -11.69 6.67 1.29
CA HIS A 178 -13.07 6.62 0.81
C HIS A 178 -13.13 6.57 -0.73
N MET A 179 -12.53 5.55 -1.33
CA MET A 179 -12.76 5.23 -2.73
C MET A 179 -14.19 4.73 -2.89
N PHE A 180 -14.92 5.21 -3.88
CA PHE A 180 -16.27 4.73 -4.19
C PHE A 180 -16.46 4.70 -5.69
N SER A 181 -17.14 3.66 -6.19
CA SER A 181 -17.51 3.61 -7.60
C SER A 181 -18.77 2.77 -7.79
N LYS A 182 -19.88 3.46 -8.09
CA LYS A 182 -21.15 2.83 -8.42
C LYS A 182 -21.04 1.90 -9.64
N GLU A 183 -20.31 2.32 -10.67
CA GLU A 183 -20.12 1.57 -11.91
C GLU A 183 -19.45 0.20 -11.68
N HIS A 184 -18.53 0.13 -10.71
CA HIS A 184 -17.76 -1.07 -10.40
C HIS A 184 -18.32 -1.84 -9.19
N ASN A 185 -19.51 -1.45 -8.70
CA ASN A 185 -20.10 -1.95 -7.45
C ASN A 185 -19.14 -1.90 -6.26
N LEU A 186 -18.29 -0.87 -6.21
CA LEU A 186 -17.42 -0.59 -5.08
C LEU A 186 -18.14 0.38 -4.14
N LEU A 187 -18.69 -0.17 -3.05
CA LEU A 187 -19.36 0.60 -2.00
C LEU A 187 -18.36 1.39 -1.14
N GLY A 188 -17.10 0.98 -1.20
CA GLY A 188 -15.97 1.82 -0.87
C GLY A 188 -15.22 1.48 0.41
N GLY A 189 -14.25 2.33 0.72
CA GLY A 189 -13.50 2.30 1.97
C GLY A 189 -14.13 3.14 3.06
N PHE A 190 -13.90 2.69 4.29
CA PHE A 190 -14.43 3.29 5.49
C PHE A 190 -13.30 3.58 6.47
N ALA A 191 -13.24 4.84 6.92
CA ALA A 191 -12.21 5.31 7.84
C ALA A 191 -12.38 4.72 9.24
N PHE A 192 -13.61 4.50 9.68
CA PHE A 192 -13.88 3.91 10.99
C PHE A 192 -13.84 2.38 10.93
N ILE A 193 -13.13 1.79 11.89
CA ILE A 193 -13.02 0.34 12.02
C ILE A 193 -14.41 -0.25 12.29
N GLY A 194 -14.83 -1.19 11.44
CA GLY A 194 -16.11 -1.87 11.55
C GLY A 194 -17.29 -1.17 10.88
N GLU A 195 -17.13 0.07 10.39
CA GLU A 195 -18.21 0.82 9.72
C GLU A 195 -18.71 0.12 8.44
N GLY A 196 -17.82 -0.52 7.69
CA GLY A 196 -18.19 -1.25 6.47
C GLY A 196 -19.05 -2.49 6.71
N ILE A 197 -19.03 -3.08 7.92
CA ILE A 197 -19.75 -4.33 8.22
C ILE A 197 -21.28 -4.16 8.10
N PRO A 198 -21.93 -3.19 8.77
CA PRO A 198 -23.36 -2.96 8.59
C PRO A 198 -23.70 -2.51 7.16
N VAL A 199 -22.82 -1.78 6.47
CA VAL A 199 -23.04 -1.38 5.07
C VAL A 199 -23.07 -2.60 4.15
N ALA A 200 -22.10 -3.51 4.28
CA ALA A 200 -22.07 -4.76 3.52
C ALA A 200 -23.31 -5.63 3.81
N THR A 201 -23.72 -5.68 5.08
CA THR A 201 -24.92 -6.42 5.50
C THR A 201 -26.19 -5.83 4.89
N GLY A 202 -26.33 -4.50 4.88
CA GLY A 202 -27.44 -3.80 4.24
C GLY A 202 -27.47 -4.00 2.72
N ALA A 203 -26.31 -3.97 2.06
CA ALA A 203 -26.19 -4.26 0.63
C ALA A 203 -26.61 -5.70 0.29
N ALA A 204 -26.14 -6.68 1.08
CA ALA A 204 -26.53 -8.08 0.93
C ALA A 204 -28.04 -8.28 1.16
N PHE A 205 -28.60 -7.64 2.20
CA PHE A 205 -30.05 -7.68 2.45
C PHE A 205 -30.85 -7.08 1.31
N SER A 206 -30.44 -5.92 0.78
CA SER A 206 -31.07 -5.26 -0.36
C SER A 206 -31.06 -6.15 -1.60
N SER A 207 -29.92 -6.78 -1.91
CA SER A 207 -29.79 -7.74 -3.02
C SER A 207 -30.76 -8.92 -2.85
N LYS A 208 -30.81 -9.52 -1.65
CA LYS A 208 -31.75 -10.61 -1.34
C LYS A 208 -33.21 -10.17 -1.46
N TYR A 209 -33.57 -9.04 -0.87
CA TYR A 209 -34.94 -8.51 -0.83
C TYR A 209 -35.48 -8.19 -2.23
N ARG A 210 -34.65 -7.57 -3.08
CA ARG A 210 -35.01 -7.28 -4.48
C ARG A 210 -35.32 -8.56 -5.27
N ARG A 211 -34.48 -9.58 -5.10
CA ARG A 211 -34.63 -10.87 -5.78
C ARG A 211 -35.85 -11.66 -5.29
N GLU A 212 -36.05 -11.75 -3.98
CA GLU A 212 -37.03 -12.67 -3.38
C GLU A 212 -38.41 -12.02 -3.14
N VAL A 213 -38.45 -10.73 -2.76
CA VAL A 213 -39.70 -10.03 -2.40
C VAL A 213 -40.20 -9.16 -3.53
N LEU A 214 -39.34 -8.30 -4.09
CA LEU A 214 -39.73 -7.40 -5.19
C LEU A 214 -39.77 -8.11 -6.55
N LYS A 215 -39.19 -9.31 -6.66
CA LYS A 215 -39.08 -10.10 -7.90
C LYS A 215 -38.46 -9.30 -9.05
N GLU A 216 -37.55 -8.38 -8.73
CA GLU A 216 -36.77 -7.67 -9.73
C GLU A 216 -35.81 -8.68 -10.38
N PRO A 217 -35.63 -8.63 -11.72
CA PRO A 217 -34.57 -9.39 -12.35
C PRO A 217 -33.24 -8.97 -11.74
N ALA A 218 -32.32 -9.93 -11.55
CA ALA A 218 -30.95 -9.61 -11.14
C ALA A 218 -30.42 -8.49 -12.05
N LEU A 219 -29.81 -7.45 -11.47
CA LEU A 219 -29.35 -6.26 -12.18
C LEU A 219 -28.27 -6.65 -13.21
N ILE A 220 -28.71 -7.06 -14.41
CA ILE A 220 -27.89 -7.20 -15.59
C ILE A 220 -27.66 -5.78 -16.09
N THR A 221 -26.52 -5.19 -15.74
CA THR A 221 -26.07 -3.90 -16.27
C THR A 221 -24.64 -4.01 -16.78
#